data_AF-A0A536CKP0-F1
#
_entry.id   AF-A0A536CKP0-F1
#
_cell.length_a   1.000
_cell.length_b   1.000
_cell.length_c   1.000
_cell.angle_alpha   90.00
_cell.angle_beta   90.00
_cell.angle_gamma   90.00
#
_symmetry.space_group_name_H-M   'P 1'
#
loop_
_entity.id
_entity.type
_entity.pdbx_description
1 polymer ?
#
loop_
_entity_poly.entity_id
_entity_poly.type
_entity_poly.pdbx_seq_one_letter_code
_entity_poly.pdbx_strand_id
1 'polypeptide(L)' 'MADTSDALVFFGASGDLAYKQIFPALQAMVRRGQLNAPIIGV' A
#
# COMPACT_ATOMS: atom_id res chain seq x y z
N MET A 1 -19.57 5.72 -13.67
CA MET A 1 -18.63 6.23 -12.66
C MET A 1 -17.80 5.04 -12.23
N ALA A 2 -16.46 5.12 -12.28
CA ALA A 2 -15.64 4.07 -11.71
C ALA A 2 -15.53 4.36 -10.21
N ASP A 3 -16.01 3.42 -9.39
CA ASP A 3 -15.89 3.55 -7.94
C ASP A 3 -14.40 3.47 -7.56
N THR A 4 -14.02 4.27 -6.57
CA THR A 4 -12.66 4.23 -6.04
C THR A 4 -12.52 2.95 -5.21
N SER A 5 -11.38 2.27 -5.33
CA SER A 5 -11.11 1.10 -4.49
C SER A 5 -11.05 1.47 -3.02
N ASP A 6 -11.77 0.72 -2.18
CA ASP A 6 -11.82 0.95 -0.73
C ASP A 6 -10.69 0.26 0.04
N ALA A 7 -9.84 -0.53 -0.62
CA ALA A 7 -8.69 -1.22 -0.01
C ALA A 7 -7.58 -1.50 -1.03
N LEU A 8 -6.34 -1.58 -0.53
CA LEU A 8 -5.18 -2.08 -1.27
C LEU A 8 -4.73 -3.42 -0.66
N VAL A 9 -4.91 -4.52 -1.40
CA VAL A 9 -4.41 -5.84 -1.01
C VAL A 9 -3.16 -6.17 -1.83
N PHE A 10 -2.06 -6.46 -1.16
CA PHE A 10 -0.78 -6.76 -1.78
C PHE A 10 -0.24 -8.12 -1.31
N PHE A 11 0.02 -9.02 -2.27
CA PHE A 11 0.54 -10.37 -2.04
C PHE A 11 2.07 -10.40 -2.16
N GLY A 12 2.71 -11.19 -1.30
CA GLY A 12 4.16 -11.21 -1.15
C GLY A 12 4.65 -10.14 -0.19
N ALA A 13 3.86 -9.83 0.86
CA ALA A 13 4.19 -8.83 1.86
C ALA A 13 5.52 -9.08 2.59
N SER A 14 6.00 -10.32 2.62
CA SER A 14 7.28 -10.74 3.19
C SER A 14 8.45 -10.73 2.20
N GLY A 15 8.20 -10.41 0.92
CA GLY A 15 9.21 -10.44 -0.12
C GLY A 15 10.24 -9.30 -0.02
N ASP A 16 11.41 -9.52 -0.62
CA ASP A 16 12.51 -8.54 -0.64
C ASP A 16 12.11 -7.21 -1.29
N LEU A 17 11.29 -7.27 -2.34
CA LEU A 17 10.71 -6.08 -2.99
C LEU A 17 9.76 -5.32 -2.06
N ALA A 18 8.98 -6.06 -1.26
CA ALA A 18 8.05 -5.47 -0.31
C ALA A 18 8.79 -4.60 0.70
N TYR A 19 9.87 -5.16 1.27
CA TYR A 19 10.74 -4.47 2.21
C TYR A 19 11.50 -3.30 1.59
N LYS A 20 12.14 -3.52 0.43
CA LYS A 20 13.05 -2.54 -0.17
C LYS A 20 12.35 -1.37 -0.84
N GLN A 21 11.13 -1.55 -1.35
CA GLN A 21 10.49 -0.54 -2.19
C GLN A 21 9.03 -0.25 -1.80
N ILE A 22 8.22 -1.28 -1.60
CA ILE A 22 6.77 -1.11 -1.44
C ILE A 22 6.44 -0.45 -0.10
N PHE A 23 6.96 -0.96 1.02
CA PHE A 23 6.72 -0.34 2.32
C PHE A 23 7.28 1.08 2.42
N PRO A 24 8.51 1.39 1.94
CA PRO A 24 8.99 2.77 1.88
C PRO A 24 8.07 3.71 1.09
N ALA A 25 7.56 3.28 -0.07
CA ALA A 25 6.64 4.08 -0.88
C ALA A 25 5.29 4.31 -0.17
N LEU A 26 4.70 3.25 0.38
CA LEU A 26 3.44 3.33 1.13
C LEU A 26 3.59 4.22 2.37
N GLN A 27 4.70 4.11 3.09
CA GLN A 27 5.01 4.96 4.23
C GLN A 27 5.12 6.43 3.82
N ALA A 28 5.76 6.74 2.69
CA ALA A 28 5.82 8.09 2.16
C ALA A 28 4.43 8.64 1.79
N MET A 29 3.56 7.81 1.19
CA MET A 29 2.19 8.19 0.85
C MET A 29 1.34 8.46 2.10
N VAL A 30 1.44 7.59 3.12
CA VAL A 30 0.75 7.77 4.41
C VAL A 30 1.22 9.06 5.07
N ARG A 31 2.53 9.33 5.12
CA ARG A 31 3.09 10.58 5.68
C ARG A 31 2.62 11.84 4.98
N ARG A 32 2.26 11.74 3.69
CA ARG A 32 1.74 12.86 2.88
C ARG A 32 0.22 12.97 2.92
N GLY A 33 -0.48 12.08 3.63
CA GLY A 33 -1.94 12.04 3.66
C GLY A 33 -2.58 11.64 2.32
N GLN A 34 -1.85 10.90 1.48
CA GLN A 34 -2.32 10.52 0.13
C GLN A 34 -3.00 9.14 0.08
N LEU A 35 -3.05 8.44 1.22
CA LEU A 35 -3.61 7.10 1.30
C LEU A 35 -4.74 7.08 2.32
N ASN A 36 -5.96 6.93 1.82
CA ASN A 36 -7.21 6.99 2.61
C ASN A 36 -7.89 5.62 2.76
N ALA A 37 -7.24 4.56 2.30
CA ALA A 37 -7.75 3.19 2.33
C ALA A 37 -6.79 2.27 3.11
N PRO A 38 -7.30 1.22 3.78
CA PRO A 38 -6.45 0.22 4.43
C PRO A 38 -5.54 -0.51 3.45
N ILE A 39 -4.36 -0.88 3.93
CA ILE A 39 -3.39 -1.73 3.23
C ILE A 39 -3.40 -3.10 3.91
N ILE A 40 -3.59 -4.17 3.13
CA ILE A 40 -3.60 -5.56 3.61
C ILE A 40 -2.46 -6.30 2.92
N GLY A 41 -1.49 -6.77 3.70
CA GLY A 41 -0.39 -7.61 3.21
C GLY A 41 -0.74 -9.10 3.35
N VAL A 42 -0.50 -9.88 2.28
CA VAL A 42 -0.65 -11.35 2.25
C VAL A 42 0.66 -12.02 1.91
#